data_AF-A0A6P8ZKE5-F1
#
_entry.id   AF-A0A6P8ZKE5-F1
#
_cell.length_a   1.000
_cell.length_b   1.000
_cell.length_c   1.000
_cell.angle_alpha   90.00
_cell.angle_beta   90.00
_cell.angle_gamma   90.00
#
_symmetry.space_group_name_H-M   'P 1'
#
loop_
_entity.id
_entity.type
_entity.pdbx_description
1 polymer ?
#
loop_
_entity_poly.entity_id
_entity_poly.type
_entity_poly.pdbx_seq_one_letter_code
_entity_poly.pdbx_strand_id
1 'polypeptide(L)'
;MWSAAVLLATCVVVAVVAVVAEDAAGTQPEGVCPRIVPRDEWGARLPKLVTEMQNPVTTVVIHHTASPAYCATTADCIAAMQSMQVYHQDGNGWDDIGYSFAVGGDGRVYKGRGWNRIGAHAPPYNADSIGITLIGDWSNEAPPKVMLDAVEWLIRCGVDTGRIAPNYQLVGHRQVRHTECPGNGLFAVIQTWDHWVQDPAPPARRPGLEHHHHAEAAAVAPLLVVPETPEPQTPAAAAGLYDPSTPDAEQAVEVVEVRPLNKRSLWDRLVTIWEKEAMRQAAIARREELAALQQQDAS
;
A
#
# COMPACT_ATOMS: atom_id res chain seq x y z
N MET A 1 30.75 12.71 52.47
CA MET A 1 29.82 13.87 52.50
C MET A 1 29.87 14.52 51.13
N TRP A 2 28.94 14.17 50.24
CA TRP A 2 28.83 14.80 48.92
C TRP A 2 27.98 16.05 49.10
N SER A 3 28.57 17.21 48.86
CA SER A 3 28.00 18.52 49.16
C SER A 3 26.70 18.75 48.39
N ALA A 4 25.70 19.37 49.03
CA ALA A 4 24.39 19.70 48.45
C ALA A 4 24.44 20.44 47.09
N ALA A 5 25.59 21.07 46.78
CA ALA A 5 25.87 21.71 45.50
C ALA A 5 25.88 20.74 44.30
N VAL A 6 26.30 19.48 44.48
CA VAL A 6 26.39 18.49 43.39
C VAL A 6 24.98 17.98 43.01
N LEU A 7 24.09 17.82 44.00
CA LEU A 7 22.70 17.40 43.80
C LEU A 7 21.85 18.46 43.10
N LEU A 8 22.06 19.75 43.42
CA LEU A 8 21.39 20.87 42.75
C LEU A 8 21.83 21.01 41.28
N ALA A 9 23.12 20.84 40.99
CA ALA A 9 23.63 20.91 39.62
C ALA A 9 23.08 19.78 38.74
N THR A 10 22.92 18.57 39.28
CA THR A 10 22.31 17.44 38.53
C THR A 10 20.82 17.63 38.26
N CYS A 11 20.06 18.22 39.20
CA CYS A 11 18.63 18.50 38.99
C CYS A 11 18.39 19.58 37.93
N VAL A 12 19.24 20.61 37.87
CA VAL A 12 19.15 21.66 36.84
C VAL A 12 19.48 21.11 35.45
N VAL A 13 20.48 20.24 35.32
CA VAL A 13 20.81 19.61 34.03
C VAL A 13 19.69 18.67 33.56
N VAL A 14 19.08 17.88 34.44
CA VAL A 14 17.94 17.02 34.09
C VAL A 14 16.70 17.83 33.69
N ALA A 15 16.42 18.95 34.38
CA ALA A 15 15.32 19.84 34.03
C ALA A 15 15.56 20.57 32.69
N VAL A 16 16.79 21.03 32.42
CA VAL A 16 17.12 21.67 31.14
C VAL A 16 17.05 20.66 29.98
N VAL A 17 17.53 19.42 30.17
CA VAL A 17 17.43 18.35 29.15
C VAL A 17 15.98 17.94 28.87
N ALA A 18 15.08 17.99 29.86
CA ALA A 18 13.66 17.75 29.64
C ALA A 18 12.98 18.86 28.82
N VAL A 19 13.34 20.12 29.03
CA VAL A 19 12.76 21.26 28.28
C VAL A 19 13.26 21.31 26.83
N VAL A 20 14.48 20.84 26.51
CA VAL A 20 14.94 20.74 25.11
C VAL A 20 14.42 19.50 24.36
N ALA A 21 13.77 18.55 25.03
CA ALA A 21 13.25 17.34 24.38
C ALA A 21 11.79 17.47 23.90
N GLU A 22 11.09 18.57 24.23
CA GLU A 22 9.70 18.80 23.82
C GLU A 22 9.56 19.42 22.41
N ASP A 23 10.67 19.83 21.77
CA ASP A 23 10.64 20.55 20.48
C ASP A 23 11.06 19.69 19.27
N ALA A 24 10.99 18.36 19.41
CA ALA A 24 11.12 17.42 18.28
C ALA A 24 9.76 16.96 17.72
N ALA A 25 8.65 17.58 18.17
CA ALA A 25 7.36 17.51 17.49
C ALA A 25 7.30 18.63 16.43
N GLY A 26 8.13 18.49 15.40
CA GLY A 26 8.31 19.46 14.32
C GLY A 26 6.98 19.93 13.72
N THR A 27 6.69 21.20 13.99
CA THR A 27 6.10 22.19 13.09
C THR A 27 5.36 21.64 11.87
N GLN A 28 4.02 21.79 11.85
CA GLN A 28 3.22 21.61 10.65
C GLN A 28 3.84 22.44 9.51
N PRO A 29 4.17 21.86 8.35
CA PRO A 29 4.86 22.60 7.30
C PRO A 29 4.02 23.79 6.88
N GLU A 30 4.65 24.96 6.77
CA GLU A 30 4.01 26.18 6.30
C GLU A 30 3.55 25.98 4.84
N GLY A 31 2.28 25.61 4.67
CA GLY A 31 1.68 25.38 3.36
C GLY A 31 0.26 24.87 3.48
N VAL A 32 -0.62 25.37 2.61
CA VAL A 32 -2.02 24.92 2.50
C VAL A 32 -2.12 23.41 2.18
N CYS A 33 -1.07 22.84 1.58
CA CYS A 33 -1.08 21.47 1.04
C CYS A 33 0.11 20.63 1.47
N PRO A 34 -0.09 19.32 1.74
CA PRO A 34 1.01 18.39 1.94
C PRO A 34 1.82 18.22 0.66
N ARG A 35 3.10 17.84 0.80
CA ARG A 35 3.89 17.38 -0.34
C ARG A 35 3.28 16.07 -0.86
N ILE A 36 2.69 16.13 -2.05
CA ILE A 36 2.20 14.96 -2.77
C ILE A 36 3.34 14.37 -3.60
N VAL A 37 3.73 13.13 -3.31
CA VAL A 37 4.71 12.37 -4.11
C VAL A 37 4.13 12.18 -5.52
N PRO A 38 4.74 12.78 -6.55
CA PRO A 38 4.25 12.71 -7.92
C PRO A 38 4.48 11.32 -8.51
N ARG A 39 3.80 11.05 -9.63
CA ARG A 39 3.75 9.72 -10.25
C ARG A 39 5.10 9.21 -10.73
N ASP A 40 5.91 10.10 -11.30
CA ASP A 40 7.27 9.84 -11.74
C ASP A 40 8.20 9.48 -10.56
N GLU A 41 8.06 10.14 -9.41
CA GLU A 41 8.90 9.89 -8.23
C GLU A 41 8.71 8.48 -7.64
N TRP A 42 7.50 7.92 -7.68
CA TRP A 42 7.27 6.52 -7.28
C TRP A 42 7.38 5.51 -8.44
N GLY A 43 7.80 5.95 -9.63
CA GLY A 43 8.00 5.07 -10.79
C GLY A 43 6.70 4.51 -11.38
N ALA A 44 5.62 5.31 -11.38
CA ALA A 44 4.34 4.92 -11.95
C ALA A 44 4.43 4.60 -13.44
N ARG A 45 3.77 3.52 -13.85
CA ARG A 45 3.42 3.30 -15.25
C ARG A 45 2.45 4.37 -15.75
N LEU A 46 2.43 4.56 -17.07
CA LEU A 46 1.43 5.41 -17.71
C LEU A 46 0.04 4.78 -17.58
N PRO A 47 -1.02 5.61 -17.41
CA PRO A 47 -2.39 5.13 -17.51
C PRO A 47 -2.68 4.66 -18.94
N LYS A 48 -3.47 3.60 -19.10
CA LYS A 48 -3.92 3.10 -20.43
C LYS A 48 -4.91 4.05 -21.09
N LEU A 49 -5.77 4.65 -20.27
CA LEU A 49 -6.73 5.69 -20.64
C LEU A 49 -6.88 6.70 -19.49
N VAL A 50 -7.17 7.95 -19.83
CA VAL A 50 -7.46 9.00 -18.86
C VAL A 50 -8.85 9.54 -19.13
N THR A 51 -9.70 9.47 -18.11
CA THR A 51 -11.02 10.11 -18.11
C THR A 51 -11.01 11.23 -17.07
N GLU A 52 -11.26 12.45 -17.53
CA GLU A 52 -11.26 13.65 -16.67
C GLU A 52 -12.50 13.70 -15.77
N MET A 53 -12.31 14.28 -14.58
CA MET A 53 -13.33 14.47 -13.56
C MET A 53 -13.48 15.96 -13.25
N GLN A 54 -14.73 16.43 -13.18
CA GLN A 54 -15.02 17.81 -12.83
C GLN A 54 -14.86 18.06 -11.32
N ASN A 55 -14.37 19.23 -10.98
CA ASN A 55 -14.19 19.68 -9.59
C ASN A 55 -15.05 20.94 -9.33
N PRO A 56 -15.45 21.19 -8.07
CA PRO A 56 -15.18 20.36 -6.88
C PRO A 56 -15.97 19.05 -6.86
N VAL A 57 -15.39 17.98 -6.31
CA VAL A 57 -16.15 16.76 -5.96
C VAL A 57 -16.96 16.95 -4.69
N THR A 58 -18.04 16.19 -4.53
CA THR A 58 -18.91 16.28 -3.34
C THR A 58 -18.66 15.20 -2.30
N THR A 59 -17.82 14.20 -2.60
CA THR A 59 -17.61 13.05 -1.71
C THR A 59 -16.13 12.69 -1.59
N VAL A 60 -15.70 12.31 -0.38
CA VAL A 60 -14.40 11.69 -0.12
C VAL A 60 -14.65 10.28 0.41
N VAL A 61 -14.07 9.27 -0.24
CA VAL A 61 -14.22 7.85 0.16
C VAL A 61 -12.90 7.35 0.72
N ILE A 62 -12.90 6.92 1.98
CA ILE A 62 -11.75 6.37 2.68
C ILE A 62 -11.68 4.86 2.49
N HIS A 63 -10.48 4.38 2.18
CA HIS A 63 -10.14 2.98 1.94
C HIS A 63 -8.98 2.52 2.81
N HIS A 64 -8.87 1.21 2.96
CA HIS A 64 -7.60 0.53 3.25
C HIS A 64 -7.21 -0.31 2.03
N THR A 65 -5.98 -0.79 1.99
CA THR A 65 -5.57 -1.71 0.92
C THR A 65 -5.93 -3.16 1.27
N ALA A 66 -5.90 -3.53 2.56
CA ALA A 66 -5.83 -4.91 3.07
C ALA A 66 -4.58 -5.66 2.57
N SER A 67 -4.36 -5.67 1.26
CA SER A 67 -3.11 -6.03 0.59
C SER A 67 -2.76 -4.97 -0.46
N PRO A 68 -1.52 -4.47 -0.52
CA PRO A 68 -0.37 -4.84 0.31
C PRO A 68 -0.55 -4.43 1.77
N ALA A 69 0.20 -5.10 2.65
CA ALA A 69 0.25 -4.79 4.08
C ALA A 69 0.93 -3.43 4.34
N TYR A 70 0.98 -3.03 5.61
CA TYR A 70 1.61 -1.80 6.07
C TYR A 70 3.03 -1.62 5.50
N CYS A 71 3.33 -0.42 5.01
CA CYS A 71 4.65 -0.02 4.54
C CYS A 71 5.24 1.01 5.51
N ALA A 72 6.46 0.77 6.01
CA ALA A 72 7.08 1.63 7.02
C ALA A 72 8.02 2.68 6.42
N THR A 73 8.77 2.31 5.38
CA THR A 73 9.74 3.20 4.73
C THR A 73 9.20 3.70 3.39
N THR A 74 9.75 4.83 2.92
CA THR A 74 9.40 5.35 1.59
C THR A 74 9.68 4.35 0.47
N ALA A 75 10.75 3.55 0.56
CA ALA A 75 11.03 2.51 -0.42
C ALA A 75 9.94 1.42 -0.44
N ASP A 76 9.49 0.97 0.74
CA ASP A 76 8.42 -0.02 0.86
C ASP A 76 7.08 0.54 0.34
N CYS A 77 6.78 1.81 0.64
CA CYS A 77 5.55 2.44 0.18
C CYS A 77 5.54 2.68 -1.33
N ILE A 78 6.69 3.01 -1.93
CA ILE A 78 6.85 3.03 -3.39
C ILE A 78 6.60 1.64 -3.98
N ALA A 79 7.19 0.58 -3.41
CA ALA A 79 6.96 -0.78 -3.86
C ALA A 79 5.49 -1.21 -3.72
N ALA A 80 4.81 -0.79 -2.65
CA ALA A 80 3.37 -1.00 -2.45
C ALA A 80 2.53 -0.27 -3.52
N MET A 81 2.87 0.99 -3.84
CA MET A 81 2.21 1.74 -4.92
C MET A 81 2.37 1.06 -6.28
N GLN A 82 3.58 0.60 -6.58
CA GLN A 82 3.87 -0.12 -7.82
C GLN A 82 3.11 -1.45 -7.90
N SER A 83 3.11 -2.25 -6.83
CA SER A 83 2.40 -3.53 -6.81
C SER A 83 0.89 -3.37 -6.95
N MET A 84 0.29 -2.37 -6.29
CA MET A 84 -1.11 -2.01 -6.48
C MET A 84 -1.41 -1.59 -7.92
N GLN A 85 -0.55 -0.78 -8.54
CA GLN A 85 -0.75 -0.37 -9.93
C GLN A 85 -0.67 -1.56 -10.89
N VAL A 86 0.31 -2.46 -10.71
CA VAL A 86 0.44 -3.69 -11.49
C VAL A 86 -0.81 -4.56 -11.34
N TYR A 87 -1.26 -4.80 -10.11
CA TYR A 87 -2.46 -5.58 -9.86
C TYR A 87 -3.70 -4.96 -10.52
N HIS A 88 -3.88 -3.65 -10.40
CA HIS A 88 -5.02 -2.96 -11.01
C HIS A 88 -4.96 -2.95 -12.54
N GLN A 89 -3.81 -2.70 -13.14
CA GLN A 89 -3.68 -2.65 -14.60
C GLN A 89 -3.66 -4.03 -15.23
N ASP A 90 -2.83 -4.94 -14.72
CA ASP A 90 -2.56 -6.24 -15.36
C ASP A 90 -3.51 -7.32 -14.82
N GLY A 91 -3.84 -7.27 -13.52
CA GLY A 91 -4.77 -8.20 -12.89
C GLY A 91 -6.24 -7.87 -13.19
N ASN A 92 -6.67 -6.64 -12.86
CA ASN A 92 -8.07 -6.23 -13.03
C ASN A 92 -8.38 -5.67 -14.44
N GLY A 93 -7.36 -5.42 -15.26
CA GLY A 93 -7.55 -4.80 -16.58
C GLY A 93 -7.90 -3.31 -16.54
N TRP A 94 -7.78 -2.64 -15.40
CA TRP A 94 -8.10 -1.21 -15.27
C TRP A 94 -7.09 -0.32 -15.98
N ASP A 95 -7.47 0.94 -16.20
CA ASP A 95 -6.62 1.89 -16.88
C ASP A 95 -5.42 2.34 -16.05
N ASP A 96 -5.56 2.34 -14.73
CA ASP A 96 -4.55 2.79 -13.77
C ASP A 96 -4.90 2.28 -12.36
N ILE A 97 -4.02 2.55 -11.38
CA ILE A 97 -4.32 2.36 -9.96
C ILE A 97 -5.70 2.92 -9.59
N GLY A 98 -6.51 2.18 -8.84
CA GLY A 98 -7.93 2.53 -8.64
C GLY A 98 -8.19 3.81 -7.83
N TYR A 99 -7.27 4.17 -6.93
CA TYR A 99 -7.42 5.27 -5.98
C TYR A 99 -6.92 6.61 -6.54
N SER A 100 -7.50 7.71 -6.06
CA SER A 100 -7.02 9.07 -6.36
C SER A 100 -5.68 9.32 -5.66
N PHE A 101 -5.60 8.95 -4.38
CA PHE A 101 -4.40 9.07 -3.55
C PHE A 101 -4.23 7.86 -2.64
N ALA A 102 -2.99 7.60 -2.24
CA ALA A 102 -2.66 6.66 -1.18
C ALA A 102 -1.81 7.35 -0.10
N VAL A 103 -1.91 6.90 1.14
CA VAL A 103 -1.07 7.35 2.25
C VAL A 103 -0.30 6.16 2.79
N GLY A 104 1.02 6.29 2.87
CA GLY A 104 1.93 5.27 3.40
C GLY A 104 2.21 5.47 4.88
N GLY A 105 2.73 4.43 5.55
CA GLY A 105 3.15 4.52 6.96
C GLY A 105 4.33 5.46 7.19
N ASP A 106 5.02 5.86 6.12
CA ASP A 106 6.01 6.93 6.11
C ASP A 106 5.39 8.34 6.19
N GLY A 107 4.06 8.46 6.30
CA GLY A 107 3.34 9.73 6.41
C GLY A 107 3.20 10.50 5.10
N ARG A 108 3.65 9.94 3.97
CA ARG A 108 3.61 10.63 2.67
C ARG A 108 2.29 10.36 1.94
N VAL A 109 1.86 11.37 1.19
CA VAL A 109 0.73 11.25 0.25
C VAL A 109 1.27 10.91 -1.14
N TYR A 110 0.86 9.77 -1.69
CA TYR A 110 1.22 9.31 -3.02
C TYR A 110 0.11 9.60 -4.03
N LYS A 111 0.46 10.27 -5.13
CA LYS A 111 -0.49 10.52 -6.23
C LYS A 111 -0.79 9.24 -6.99
N GLY A 112 -2.02 8.74 -6.86
CA GLY A 112 -2.60 7.73 -7.75
C GLY A 112 -3.11 8.40 -9.02
N ARG A 113 -4.43 8.33 -9.27
CA ARG A 113 -5.05 9.09 -10.38
C ARG A 113 -5.07 10.60 -10.13
N GLY A 114 -5.01 11.02 -8.88
CA GLY A 114 -5.00 12.42 -8.47
C GLY A 114 -6.37 13.10 -8.52
N TRP A 115 -6.36 14.43 -8.49
CA TRP A 115 -7.54 15.27 -8.28
C TRP A 115 -8.55 15.36 -9.43
N ASN A 116 -8.11 15.18 -10.67
CA ASN A 116 -8.90 15.56 -11.85
C ASN A 116 -9.28 14.35 -12.71
N ARG A 117 -9.14 13.13 -12.21
CA ARG A 117 -9.34 11.91 -12.99
C ARG A 117 -10.28 10.96 -12.28
N ILE A 118 -11.18 10.36 -13.04
CA ILE A 118 -12.16 9.40 -12.52
C ILE A 118 -11.43 8.16 -11.98
N GLY A 119 -11.81 7.77 -10.75
CA GLY A 119 -11.31 6.60 -10.03
C GLY A 119 -11.84 5.26 -10.56
N ALA A 120 -11.38 4.18 -9.93
CA ALA A 120 -11.99 2.85 -10.02
C ALA A 120 -12.15 2.22 -8.62
N HIS A 121 -12.43 3.04 -7.60
CA HIS A 121 -12.39 2.63 -6.19
C HIS A 121 -13.77 2.41 -5.56
N ALA A 122 -14.84 3.06 -6.02
CA ALA A 122 -16.19 2.93 -5.44
C ALA A 122 -17.29 3.31 -6.45
N PRO A 123 -17.69 2.43 -7.39
CA PRO A 123 -18.84 2.71 -8.27
C PRO A 123 -20.16 2.75 -7.48
N PRO A 124 -21.06 3.74 -7.66
CA PRO A 124 -21.07 4.73 -8.74
C PRO A 124 -20.36 6.07 -8.42
N TYR A 125 -19.70 6.20 -7.28
CA TYR A 125 -19.09 7.44 -6.80
C TYR A 125 -17.82 7.87 -7.54
N ASN A 126 -17.20 7.01 -8.36
CA ASN A 126 -15.92 7.28 -9.03
C ASN A 126 -15.86 8.62 -9.81
N ALA A 127 -17.00 9.11 -10.32
CA ALA A 127 -17.08 10.32 -11.15
C ALA A 127 -17.34 11.63 -10.36
N ASP A 128 -17.58 11.52 -9.04
CA ASP A 128 -17.85 12.64 -8.13
C ASP A 128 -17.24 12.39 -6.74
N SER A 129 -16.09 11.73 -6.70
CA SER A 129 -15.38 11.52 -5.43
C SER A 129 -13.87 11.43 -5.56
N ILE A 130 -13.20 11.70 -4.44
CA ILE A 130 -11.78 11.43 -4.24
C ILE A 130 -11.64 10.19 -3.36
N GLY A 131 -11.03 9.14 -3.90
CA GLY A 131 -10.72 7.92 -3.17
C GLY A 131 -9.34 7.99 -2.55
N ILE A 132 -9.26 7.94 -1.22
CA ILE A 132 -8.00 7.97 -0.46
C ILE A 132 -7.83 6.63 0.23
N THR A 133 -6.75 5.90 -0.09
CA THR A 133 -6.44 4.62 0.57
C THR A 133 -5.29 4.77 1.56
N LEU A 134 -5.41 4.17 2.74
CA LEU A 134 -4.31 4.04 3.69
C LEU A 134 -3.67 2.65 3.51
N ILE A 135 -2.40 2.62 3.11
CA ILE A 135 -1.68 1.36 2.81
C ILE A 135 -1.53 0.54 4.10
N GLY A 136 -2.23 -0.60 4.15
CA GLY A 136 -2.27 -1.51 5.29
C GLY A 136 -3.62 -2.21 5.44
N ASP A 137 -3.68 -3.09 6.45
CA ASP A 137 -4.92 -3.72 6.91
C ASP A 137 -5.36 -3.11 8.24
N TRP A 138 -6.39 -2.27 8.17
CA TRP A 138 -6.98 -1.59 9.33
C TRP A 138 -8.28 -2.23 9.82
N SER A 139 -8.42 -3.55 9.62
CA SER A 139 -9.60 -4.31 10.06
C SER A 139 -9.77 -4.29 11.58
N ASN A 140 -8.67 -4.39 12.33
CA ASN A 140 -8.70 -4.51 13.79
C ASN A 140 -8.10 -3.29 14.52
N GLU A 141 -7.11 -2.64 13.92
CA GLU A 141 -6.35 -1.56 14.53
C GLU A 141 -6.50 -0.25 13.75
N ALA A 142 -6.39 0.87 14.44
CA ALA A 142 -6.34 2.17 13.81
C ALA A 142 -4.97 2.39 13.12
N PRO A 143 -4.91 3.09 11.99
CA PRO A 143 -3.64 3.50 11.39
C PRO A 143 -2.82 4.38 12.33
N PRO A 144 -1.48 4.38 12.20
CA PRO A 144 -0.62 5.35 12.87
C PRO A 144 -1.08 6.79 12.64
N LYS A 145 -0.98 7.62 13.70
CA LYS A 145 -1.43 9.02 13.67
C LYS A 145 -0.88 9.83 12.49
N VAL A 146 0.38 9.60 12.12
CA VAL A 146 1.03 10.28 10.97
C VAL A 146 0.28 10.06 9.66
N MET A 147 -0.35 8.89 9.47
CA MET A 147 -1.16 8.60 8.28
C MET A 147 -2.50 9.35 8.34
N LEU A 148 -3.14 9.37 9.51
CA LEU A 148 -4.41 10.06 9.73
C LEU A 148 -4.25 11.57 9.49
N ASP A 149 -3.21 12.17 10.08
CA ASP A 149 -2.87 13.59 9.92
C ASP A 149 -2.62 13.95 8.45
N ALA A 150 -1.92 13.07 7.70
CA ALA A 150 -1.68 13.27 6.27
C ALA A 150 -2.96 13.24 5.44
N VAL A 151 -3.94 12.39 5.79
CA VAL A 151 -5.24 12.34 5.13
C VAL A 151 -6.05 13.61 5.42
N GLU A 152 -6.15 14.03 6.68
CA GLU A 152 -6.86 15.26 7.06
C GLU A 152 -6.25 16.49 6.37
N TRP A 153 -4.92 16.59 6.34
CA TRP A 153 -4.24 17.68 5.66
C TRP A 153 -4.45 17.65 4.14
N LEU A 154 -4.47 16.46 3.52
CA LEU A 154 -4.80 16.30 2.10
C LEU A 154 -6.24 16.75 1.80
N ILE A 155 -7.20 16.41 2.66
CA ILE A 155 -8.60 16.81 2.47
C ILE A 155 -8.75 18.33 2.60
N ARG A 156 -8.15 18.94 3.64
CA ARG A 156 -8.13 20.41 3.80
C ARG A 156 -7.54 21.11 2.58
N CYS A 157 -6.39 20.65 2.10
CA CYS A 157 -5.81 21.12 0.84
C CYS A 157 -6.78 21.02 -0.34
N GLY A 158 -7.50 19.90 -0.47
CA GLY A 158 -8.50 19.71 -1.51
C GLY A 158 -9.65 20.71 -1.42
N VAL A 159 -10.11 21.04 -0.21
CA VAL A 159 -11.13 22.07 0.03
C VAL A 159 -10.59 23.46 -0.34
N ASP A 160 -9.42 23.83 0.19
CA ASP A 160 -8.81 25.15 -0.01
C ASP A 160 -8.45 25.43 -1.47
N THR A 161 -8.17 24.38 -2.25
CA THR A 161 -7.83 24.47 -3.68
C THR A 161 -9.03 24.23 -4.61
N GLY A 162 -10.25 24.12 -4.08
CA GLY A 162 -11.48 23.95 -4.85
C GLY A 162 -11.60 22.59 -5.56
N ARG A 163 -10.86 21.57 -5.11
CA ARG A 163 -10.96 20.18 -5.61
C ARG A 163 -12.04 19.40 -4.89
N ILE A 164 -12.28 19.71 -3.61
CA ILE A 164 -13.33 19.13 -2.77
C ILE A 164 -14.27 20.26 -2.37
N ALA A 165 -15.58 20.02 -2.42
CA ALA A 165 -16.56 21.01 -2.03
C ALA A 165 -16.48 21.28 -0.51
N PRO A 166 -16.65 22.51 -0.01
CA PRO A 166 -16.61 22.78 1.43
C PRO A 166 -17.65 22.03 2.26
N ASN A 167 -18.73 21.54 1.64
CA ASN A 167 -19.79 20.75 2.26
C ASN A 167 -19.77 19.28 1.80
N TYR A 168 -18.59 18.74 1.50
CA TYR A 168 -18.43 17.36 1.07
C TYR A 168 -18.95 16.35 2.11
N GLN A 169 -19.22 15.13 1.65
CA GLN A 169 -19.51 13.97 2.48
C GLN A 169 -18.24 13.12 2.66
N LEU A 170 -17.85 12.83 3.89
CA LEU A 170 -16.80 11.87 4.21
C LEU A 170 -17.42 10.51 4.54
N VAL A 171 -16.98 9.47 3.85
CA VAL A 171 -17.49 8.10 4.04
C VAL A 171 -16.38 7.07 4.01
N GLY A 172 -16.60 5.95 4.71
CA GLY A 172 -15.87 4.71 4.47
C GLY A 172 -16.44 3.96 3.27
N HIS A 173 -15.59 3.22 2.55
CA HIS A 173 -16.00 2.46 1.37
C HIS A 173 -17.23 1.54 1.60
N ARG A 174 -17.33 0.90 2.76
CA ARG A 174 -18.47 0.05 3.18
C ARG A 174 -19.83 0.75 3.17
N GLN A 175 -19.88 2.08 3.26
CA GLN A 175 -21.13 2.84 3.25
C GLN A 175 -21.68 3.01 1.83
N VAL A 176 -20.85 2.79 0.80
CA VAL A 176 -21.20 3.02 -0.61
C VAL A 176 -21.06 1.76 -1.47
N ARG A 177 -20.49 0.69 -0.92
CA ARG A 177 -20.27 -0.62 -1.56
C ARG A 177 -20.40 -1.75 -0.55
N HIS A 178 -20.73 -2.93 -1.03
CA HIS A 178 -20.73 -4.14 -0.21
C HIS A 178 -19.30 -4.67 -0.01
N THR A 179 -18.62 -4.17 1.01
CA THR A 179 -17.23 -4.49 1.35
C THR A 179 -16.96 -4.22 2.82
N GLU A 180 -15.94 -4.86 3.40
CA GLU A 180 -15.45 -4.56 4.75
C GLU A 180 -14.53 -3.34 4.79
N CYS A 181 -14.01 -2.88 3.64
CA CYS A 181 -13.17 -1.69 3.54
C CYS A 181 -13.88 -0.47 4.15
N PRO A 182 -13.23 0.39 4.97
CA PRO A 182 -11.79 0.49 5.21
C PRO A 182 -11.27 -0.32 6.43
N GLY A 183 -11.99 -1.35 6.88
CA GLY A 183 -11.68 -2.08 8.12
C GLY A 183 -12.25 -1.39 9.37
N ASN A 184 -12.55 -2.15 10.44
CA ASN A 184 -13.27 -1.60 11.60
C ASN A 184 -12.43 -0.60 12.40
N GLY A 185 -11.12 -0.83 12.51
CA GLY A 185 -10.20 0.07 13.23
C GLY A 185 -10.16 1.46 12.60
N LEU A 186 -9.95 1.54 11.27
CA LEU A 186 -9.99 2.82 10.56
C LEU A 186 -11.41 3.39 10.47
N PHE A 187 -12.43 2.55 10.27
CA PHE A 187 -13.81 3.03 10.20
C PHE A 187 -14.24 3.74 11.49
N ALA A 188 -13.89 3.19 12.66
CA ALA A 188 -14.18 3.83 13.95
C ALA A 188 -13.53 5.21 14.10
N VAL A 189 -12.33 5.41 13.54
CA VAL A 189 -11.63 6.70 13.57
C VAL A 189 -12.32 7.72 12.68
N ILE A 190 -12.63 7.40 11.42
CA ILE A 190 -13.20 8.39 10.49
C ILE A 190 -14.62 8.82 10.88
N GLN A 191 -15.34 8.04 11.71
CA GLN A 191 -16.62 8.45 12.30
C GLN A 191 -16.50 9.69 13.21
N THR A 192 -15.29 10.00 13.67
CA THR A 192 -15.01 11.16 14.53
C THR A 192 -14.56 12.40 13.77
N TRP A 193 -14.33 12.29 12.46
CA TRP A 193 -13.84 13.38 11.64
C TRP A 193 -14.97 14.31 11.21
N ASP A 194 -14.61 15.57 10.93
CA ASP A 194 -15.51 16.51 10.29
C ASP A 194 -16.02 15.94 8.95
N HIS A 195 -17.24 16.33 8.58
CA HIS A 195 -17.94 15.89 7.36
C HIS A 195 -18.30 14.40 7.30
N TRP A 196 -18.04 13.61 8.34
CA TRP A 196 -18.54 12.25 8.39
C TRP A 196 -20.08 12.21 8.33
N VAL A 197 -20.61 11.31 7.50
CA VAL A 197 -22.06 11.06 7.38
C VAL A 197 -22.34 9.58 7.59
N GLN A 198 -23.37 9.25 8.38
CA GLN A 198 -23.81 7.86 8.60
C GLN A 198 -24.43 7.28 7.33
N ASP A 199 -25.36 8.02 6.73
CA ASP A 199 -26.14 7.60 5.56
C ASP A 199 -25.87 8.57 4.41
N PRO A 200 -24.89 8.25 3.53
CA PRO A 200 -24.52 9.17 2.46
C PRO A 200 -25.59 9.26 1.38
N ALA A 201 -25.84 10.49 0.93
CA ALA A 201 -26.63 10.72 -0.27
C ALA A 201 -25.93 10.11 -1.50
N PRO A 202 -26.68 9.63 -2.51
CA PRO A 202 -26.10 9.19 -3.77
C PRO A 202 -25.35 10.34 -4.45
N PRO A 203 -24.31 10.06 -5.25
CA PRO A 203 -23.53 11.10 -5.91
C PRO A 203 -24.44 11.91 -6.84
N ALA A 204 -24.15 13.20 -6.99
CA ALA A 204 -24.92 14.05 -7.89
C ALA A 204 -24.83 13.50 -9.31
N ARG A 205 -25.98 13.36 -10.00
CA ARG A 205 -25.99 12.95 -11.41
C ARG A 205 -25.27 14.01 -12.23
N ARG A 206 -24.09 13.67 -12.76
CA ARG A 206 -23.34 14.53 -13.69
C ARG A 206 -23.76 14.20 -15.13
N PRO A 207 -24.41 15.13 -15.87
CA PRO A 207 -24.82 14.90 -17.25
C PRO A 207 -23.62 14.59 -18.16
N GLY A 208 -23.75 13.61 -19.05
CA GLY A 208 -22.74 13.30 -20.09
C GLY A 208 -21.69 12.26 -19.72
N LEU A 209 -21.76 11.66 -18.53
CA LEU A 209 -20.95 10.51 -18.11
C LEU A 209 -21.80 9.24 -18.17
N GLU A 210 -22.06 8.74 -19.38
CA GLU A 210 -22.67 7.42 -19.54
C GLU A 210 -21.70 6.34 -19.05
N HIS A 211 -22.21 5.44 -18.22
CA HIS A 211 -21.44 4.46 -17.47
C HIS A 211 -20.68 3.49 -18.40
N HIS A 212 -19.41 3.79 -18.69
CA HIS A 212 -18.44 2.76 -19.05
C HIS A 212 -18.22 1.91 -17.80
N HIS A 213 -19.02 0.86 -17.67
CA HIS A 213 -18.85 -0.18 -16.68
C HIS A 213 -17.51 -0.87 -16.96
N HIS A 214 -16.43 -0.38 -16.36
CA HIS A 214 -15.27 -1.22 -16.15
C HIS A 214 -15.69 -2.33 -15.20
N ALA A 215 -15.48 -3.57 -15.62
CA ALA A 215 -15.87 -4.77 -14.90
C ALA A 215 -15.50 -4.66 -13.41
N GLU A 216 -16.48 -4.98 -12.56
CA GLU A 216 -16.30 -5.07 -11.13
C GLU A 216 -15.18 -6.07 -10.82
N ALA A 217 -14.15 -5.63 -10.11
CA ALA A 217 -13.31 -6.57 -9.37
C ALA A 217 -14.17 -7.06 -8.20
N ALA A 218 -14.65 -8.30 -8.33
CA ALA A 218 -15.31 -9.01 -7.26
C ALA A 218 -14.45 -8.96 -5.99
N ALA A 219 -15.12 -8.86 -4.85
CA ALA A 219 -14.55 -9.13 -3.55
C ALA A 219 -13.67 -10.39 -3.60
N VAL A 220 -12.54 -10.32 -2.90
CA VAL A 220 -11.62 -11.43 -2.68
C VAL A 220 -12.43 -12.68 -2.29
N ALA A 221 -12.49 -13.66 -3.19
CA ALA A 221 -12.98 -14.98 -2.85
C ALA A 221 -11.99 -15.58 -1.84
N PRO A 222 -12.46 -16.22 -0.75
CA PRO A 222 -11.57 -16.92 0.14
C PRO A 222 -10.84 -18.00 -0.66
N LEU A 223 -9.52 -18.06 -0.47
CA LEU A 223 -8.67 -19.15 -0.93
C LEU A 223 -9.39 -20.47 -0.64
N LEU A 224 -9.66 -21.24 -1.70
CA LEU A 224 -10.22 -22.57 -1.62
C LEU A 224 -9.41 -23.39 -0.60
N VAL A 225 -10.09 -23.79 0.47
CA VAL A 225 -9.64 -24.85 1.38
C VAL A 225 -9.38 -26.07 0.51
N VAL A 226 -8.11 -26.49 0.44
CA VAL A 226 -7.74 -27.78 -0.16
C VAL A 226 -8.40 -28.85 0.71
N PRO A 227 -9.28 -29.72 0.18
CA PRO A 227 -9.85 -30.79 0.98
C PRO A 227 -8.74 -31.78 1.34
N GLU A 228 -8.64 -32.12 2.63
CA GLU A 228 -7.81 -33.23 3.10
C GLU A 228 -8.16 -34.48 2.32
N THR A 229 -7.16 -35.07 1.66
CA THR A 229 -7.26 -36.39 1.05
C THR A 229 -7.49 -37.43 2.15
N PRO A 230 -8.52 -38.29 2.05
CA PRO A 230 -8.73 -39.34 3.04
C PRO A 230 -7.66 -40.44 2.91
N GLU A 231 -7.14 -40.88 4.05
CA GLU A 231 -6.24 -42.01 4.23
C GLU A 231 -6.72 -43.26 3.44
N PRO A 232 -5.84 -43.97 2.71
CA PRO A 232 -6.24 -45.20 2.04
C PRO A 232 -6.40 -46.33 3.07
N GLN A 233 -7.61 -46.88 3.15
CA GLN A 233 -7.91 -48.10 3.88
C GLN A 233 -7.18 -49.29 3.24
N THR A 234 -6.38 -49.99 4.04
CA THR A 234 -5.77 -51.29 3.70
C THR A 234 -6.84 -52.35 3.42
N PRO A 235 -6.80 -53.06 2.27
CA PRO A 235 -7.54 -54.31 2.11
C PRO A 235 -6.73 -55.50 2.61
N ALA A 236 -7.46 -56.46 3.18
CA ALA A 236 -6.99 -57.71 3.76
C ALA A 236 -6.33 -58.66 2.73
N ALA A 237 -5.44 -59.49 3.27
CA ALA A 237 -4.65 -60.50 2.57
C ALA A 237 -5.49 -61.58 1.87
N ALA A 238 -5.04 -61.99 0.68
CA ALA A 238 -5.32 -63.29 0.09
C ALA A 238 -4.07 -63.82 -0.64
N ALA A 239 -3.67 -65.04 -0.28
CA ALA A 239 -2.49 -65.74 -0.77
C ALA A 239 -2.67 -66.25 -2.21
N GLY A 240 -1.64 -66.10 -3.05
CA GLY A 240 -1.56 -66.65 -4.40
C GLY A 240 -0.11 -66.73 -4.86
N LEU A 241 0.26 -67.90 -5.38
CA LEU A 241 1.62 -68.37 -5.66
C LEU A 241 2.33 -67.59 -6.78
N TYR A 242 3.64 -67.37 -6.60
CA TYR A 242 4.54 -66.70 -7.56
C TYR A 242 5.24 -67.73 -8.48
N ASP A 243 5.10 -67.56 -9.80
CA ASP A 243 5.75 -68.34 -10.86
C ASP A 243 6.72 -67.41 -11.65
N PRO A 244 8.04 -67.67 -11.65
CA PRO A 244 9.02 -66.82 -12.33
C PRO A 244 9.41 -67.38 -13.71
N SER A 245 8.61 -67.13 -14.75
CA SER A 245 9.00 -67.56 -16.11
C SER A 245 8.41 -66.79 -17.31
N THR A 246 8.21 -65.46 -17.23
CA THR A 246 7.91 -64.63 -18.41
C THR A 246 8.72 -63.32 -18.45
N PRO A 247 9.43 -63.01 -19.54
CA PRO A 247 9.98 -61.69 -19.81
C PRO A 247 9.11 -60.95 -20.84
N ASP A 248 8.84 -59.67 -20.55
CA ASP A 248 8.45 -58.54 -21.41
C ASP A 248 7.84 -57.48 -20.46
N ALA A 249 7.83 -56.18 -20.63
CA ALA A 249 8.51 -55.17 -21.43
C ALA A 249 8.00 -53.81 -20.86
N GLU A 250 8.79 -52.73 -20.93
CA GLU A 250 8.33 -51.32 -20.91
C GLU A 250 7.61 -50.73 -19.67
N GLN A 251 8.32 -49.93 -18.87
CA GLN A 251 8.26 -48.44 -18.88
C GLN A 251 9.00 -47.89 -17.66
N ALA A 252 10.10 -47.17 -17.91
CA ALA A 252 10.79 -46.38 -16.91
C ALA A 252 10.03 -45.06 -16.71
N VAL A 253 9.33 -44.93 -15.59
CA VAL A 253 8.98 -43.61 -15.05
C VAL A 253 10.17 -43.16 -14.21
N GLU A 254 10.89 -42.14 -14.70
CA GLU A 254 11.94 -41.47 -13.95
C GLU A 254 11.31 -40.79 -12.73
N VAL A 255 11.50 -41.40 -11.55
CA VAL A 255 11.19 -40.77 -10.28
C VAL A 255 12.19 -39.65 -10.09
N VAL A 256 11.78 -38.42 -10.41
CA VAL A 256 12.52 -37.22 -10.00
C VAL A 256 12.42 -37.14 -8.48
N GLU A 257 13.46 -37.61 -7.81
CA GLU A 257 13.67 -37.46 -6.38
C GLU A 257 13.77 -35.95 -6.08
N VAL A 258 12.68 -35.35 -5.57
CA VAL A 258 12.67 -33.95 -5.16
C VAL A 258 13.51 -33.85 -3.88
N ARG A 259 14.80 -33.57 -4.04
CA ARG A 259 15.68 -33.29 -2.90
C ARG A 259 15.17 -32.06 -2.15
N PRO A 260 15.03 -32.12 -0.82
CA PRO A 260 14.61 -30.96 -0.04
C PRO A 260 15.68 -29.86 -0.17
N LEU A 261 15.24 -28.64 -0.51
CA LEU A 261 16.11 -27.48 -0.62
C LEU A 261 16.81 -27.22 0.72
N ASN A 262 18.13 -27.40 0.72
CA ASN A 262 18.99 -27.06 1.83
C ASN A 262 18.90 -25.54 2.09
N LYS A 263 18.40 -25.16 3.28
CA LYS A 263 18.21 -23.76 3.70
C LYS A 263 19.50 -22.93 3.59
N ARG A 264 20.70 -23.53 3.63
CA ARG A 264 21.96 -22.82 3.38
C ARG A 264 22.08 -22.27 1.96
N SER A 265 21.58 -22.98 0.94
CA SER A 265 21.72 -22.56 -0.47
C SER A 265 20.87 -21.35 -0.88
N LEU A 266 19.75 -21.10 -0.17
CA LEU A 266 18.93 -19.91 -0.41
C LEU A 266 19.57 -18.66 0.21
N TRP A 267 20.17 -18.80 1.40
CA TRP A 267 20.94 -17.73 2.03
C TRP A 267 22.16 -17.33 1.20
N ASP A 268 22.91 -18.31 0.67
CA ASP A 268 24.07 -18.02 -0.18
C ASP A 268 23.68 -17.28 -1.49
N ARG A 269 22.50 -17.59 -2.05
CA ARG A 269 21.94 -16.90 -3.23
C ARG A 269 21.44 -15.48 -2.90
N LEU A 270 20.92 -15.24 -1.71
CA LEU A 270 20.49 -13.92 -1.27
C LEU A 270 21.69 -13.02 -0.93
N VAL A 271 22.72 -13.57 -0.30
CA VAL A 271 23.98 -12.86 -0.02
C VAL A 271 24.65 -12.43 -1.33
N THR A 272 24.70 -13.31 -2.34
CA THR A 272 25.26 -12.93 -3.66
C THR A 272 24.43 -11.89 -4.42
N ILE A 273 23.10 -11.84 -4.22
CA ILE A 273 22.26 -10.78 -4.81
C ILE A 273 22.55 -9.43 -4.12
N TRP A 274 22.64 -9.44 -2.79
CA TRP A 274 22.95 -8.23 -2.02
C TRP A 274 24.36 -7.71 -2.32
N GLU A 275 25.37 -8.56 -2.39
CA GLU A 275 26.74 -8.18 -2.77
C GLU A 275 26.82 -7.60 -4.19
N LYS A 276 26.07 -8.18 -5.14
CA LYS A 276 26.01 -7.65 -6.52
C LYS A 276 25.34 -6.28 -6.58
N GLU A 277 24.28 -6.06 -5.81
CA GLU A 277 23.62 -4.76 -5.77
C GLU A 277 24.47 -3.73 -5.04
N ALA A 278 25.13 -4.10 -3.93
CA ALA A 278 26.08 -3.23 -3.23
C ALA A 278 27.25 -2.79 -4.13
N MET A 279 27.82 -3.72 -4.91
CA MET A 279 28.86 -3.38 -5.89
C MET A 279 28.34 -2.50 -7.03
N ARG A 280 27.09 -2.68 -7.46
CA ARG A 280 26.46 -1.84 -8.49
C ARG A 280 26.27 -0.40 -7.98
N GLN A 281 25.81 -0.23 -6.75
CA GLN A 281 25.64 1.10 -6.15
C GLN A 281 26.98 1.81 -5.92
N ALA A 282 28.01 1.08 -5.47
CA ALA A 282 29.36 1.63 -5.35
C ALA A 282 29.94 2.08 -6.71
N ALA A 283 29.64 1.35 -7.80
CA ALA A 283 30.07 1.73 -9.14
C ALA A 283 29.33 2.97 -9.69
N ILE A 284 28.05 3.16 -9.32
CA ILE A 284 27.28 4.36 -9.68
C ILE A 284 27.83 5.57 -8.93
N ALA A 285 28.01 5.48 -7.61
CA ALA A 285 28.56 6.56 -6.79
C ALA A 285 29.94 7.03 -7.29
N ARG A 286 30.82 6.09 -7.66
CA ARG A 286 32.14 6.42 -8.22
C ARG A 286 32.06 7.12 -9.58
N ARG A 287 31.05 6.82 -10.41
CA ARG A 287 30.85 7.51 -11.69
C ARG A 287 30.35 8.94 -11.48
N GLU A 288 29.49 9.15 -10.49
CA GLU A 288 29.01 10.48 -10.12
C GLU A 288 30.12 11.36 -9.55
N GLU A 289 30.99 10.80 -8.70
CA GLU A 289 32.17 11.49 -8.17
C GLU A 289 33.15 11.90 -9.29
N LEU A 290 33.43 11.00 -10.25
CA LEU A 290 34.26 11.32 -11.40
C LEU A 290 33.63 12.37 -12.31
N ALA A 291 32.30 12.34 -12.50
CA ALA A 291 31.59 13.35 -13.29
C ALA A 291 31.62 14.73 -12.60
N ALA A 292 31.54 14.77 -11.28
CA ALA A 292 31.65 16.01 -10.50
C ALA A 292 33.07 16.61 -10.57
N LEU A 293 34.11 15.78 -10.50
CA LEU A 293 35.50 16.22 -10.67
C LEU A 293 35.76 16.77 -12.09
N GLN A 294 35.22 16.11 -13.13
CA GLN A 294 35.33 16.59 -14.51
C GLN A 294 34.63 17.94 -14.75
N GLN A 295 33.57 18.25 -14.00
CA GLN A 295 32.91 19.56 -14.06
C GLN A 295 33.69 20.66 -13.35
N GLN A 296 34.47 20.32 -12.31
CA GLN A 296 35.34 21.27 -11.61
C GLN A 296 36.61 21.62 -12.40
N ASP A 297 37.18 20.68 -13.16
CA ASP A 297 38.35 20.94 -14.01
C ASP A 297 37.99 21.71 -15.31
N ALA A 298 36.70 21.85 -15.62
CA ALA A 298 36.19 22.55 -16.80
C ALA A 298 35.76 24.01 -16.53
N SER A 299 35.92 24.50 -15.30
CA SER A 299 35.63 25.87 -14.85
C SER A 299 36.89 26.64 -14.46
#